data_AF-A0A848FY55-F1
#
_entry.id   AF-A0A848FY55-F1
#
_cell.length_a   1.000
_cell.length_b   1.000
_cell.length_c   1.000
_cell.angle_alpha   90.00
_cell.angle_beta   90.00
_cell.angle_gamma   90.00
#
_symmetry.space_group_name_H-M   'P 1'
#
loop_
_entity.id
_entity.type
_entity.pdbx_description
1 polymer ?
#
loop_
_entity_poly.entity_id
_entity_poly.type
_entity_poly.pdbx_seq_one_letter_code
_entity_poly.pdbx_strand_id
1 'polypeptide(L)'
;MELKGRNATWLELAVAPLWRLGQARVRIHSLSGGRECCVGITVDERWLCANDGRLTVFGCRDSASRFLELLRIDHMEEGPEANLPGSCSDPLGVQCLRLGTRGVLQECDGGAARPGRGSPGRIMIRSKPQRATFEQDFMR
;
A
#
# COMPACT_ATOMS: atom_id res chain seq x y z
N MET A 1 19.54 0.45 -13.72
CA MET A 1 19.53 1.75 -13.04
C MET A 1 20.34 1.59 -11.77
N GLU A 2 21.45 2.30 -11.61
CA GLU A 2 22.26 2.23 -10.38
C GLU A 2 21.68 3.19 -9.34
N LEU A 3 20.96 2.64 -8.36
CA LEU A 3 20.72 3.33 -7.09
C LEU A 3 22.10 3.58 -6.48
N LYS A 4 22.59 4.82 -6.54
CA LYS A 4 23.94 5.19 -6.09
C LYS A 4 24.11 4.89 -4.59
N GLY A 5 24.59 3.68 -4.29
CA GLY A 5 25.50 3.40 -3.19
C GLY A 5 24.96 3.23 -1.78
N ARG A 6 23.66 3.39 -1.50
CA ARG A 6 23.12 3.06 -0.16
C ARG A 6 21.68 2.58 -0.27
N ASN A 7 21.51 1.28 -0.51
CA ASN A 7 20.21 0.62 -0.43
C ASN A 7 20.01 0.08 1.00
N ALA A 8 18.76 0.03 1.43
CA ALA A 8 18.37 -0.75 2.60
C ALA A 8 17.70 -2.03 2.09
N THR A 9 18.02 -3.18 2.69
CA THR A 9 17.34 -4.43 2.34
C THR A 9 16.17 -4.69 3.27
N TRP A 10 15.23 -5.54 2.84
CA TRP A 10 14.16 -6.02 3.73
C TRP A 10 14.73 -6.71 4.97
N LEU A 11 15.81 -7.47 4.80
CA LEU A 11 16.44 -8.15 5.92
C LEU A 11 17.03 -7.15 6.90
N GLU A 12 17.76 -6.13 6.43
CA GLU A 12 18.26 -5.05 7.29
C GLU A 12 17.14 -4.37 8.07
N LEU A 13 16.03 -4.04 7.40
CA LEU A 13 14.89 -3.41 8.03
C LEU A 13 14.22 -4.33 9.07
N ALA A 14 14.14 -5.64 8.80
CA ALA A 14 13.52 -6.61 9.70
C ALA A 14 14.40 -6.99 10.90
N VAL A 15 15.72 -7.12 10.70
CA VAL A 15 16.65 -7.66 11.72
C VAL A 15 17.39 -6.60 12.52
N ALA A 16 17.53 -5.37 11.99
CA ALA A 16 18.21 -4.28 12.70
C ALA A 16 17.16 -3.40 13.40
N PRO A 17 16.95 -3.53 14.72
CA PRO A 17 15.93 -2.77 15.46
C PRO A 17 16.34 -1.31 15.68
N LEU A 18 17.21 -0.73 14.84
CA LEU A 18 17.61 0.68 14.95
C LEU A 18 16.39 1.59 14.93
N TRP A 19 15.36 1.24 14.16
CA TRP A 19 14.06 1.93 14.17
C TRP A 19 13.29 1.78 15.50
N ARG A 20 13.42 0.66 16.22
CA ARG A 20 12.81 0.48 17.57
C ARG A 20 13.45 1.37 18.62
N LEU A 21 14.73 1.69 18.42
CA LEU A 21 15.48 2.59 19.27
C LEU A 21 15.33 4.06 18.83
N GLY A 22 14.53 4.35 17.80
CA GLY A 22 14.39 5.68 17.23
C GLY A 22 15.64 6.18 16.50
N GLN A 23 16.57 5.28 16.19
CA GLN A 23 17.86 5.58 15.56
C GLN A 23 17.84 5.47 14.03
N ALA A 24 16.74 4.98 13.46
CA ALA A 24 16.53 4.93 12.02
C ALA A 24 15.20 5.60 11.65
N ARG A 25 15.22 6.42 10.60
CA ARG A 25 14.05 7.14 10.07
C ARG A 25 13.47 6.37 8.89
N VAL A 26 12.23 5.92 9.05
CA VAL A 26 11.46 5.25 8.00
C VAL A 26 10.52 6.27 7.37
N ARG A 27 10.58 6.44 6.04
CA ARG A 27 9.69 7.35 5.32
C ARG A 27 9.02 6.70 4.12
N ILE A 28 7.78 7.11 3.88
CA ILE A 28 7.01 6.73 2.69
C ILE A 28 7.07 7.89 1.70
N HIS A 29 7.37 7.61 0.43
CA HIS A 29 7.51 8.60 -0.62
C HIS A 29 6.56 8.28 -1.77
N SER A 30 5.80 9.26 -2.26
CA SER A 30 5.08 9.16 -3.52
C SER A 30 6.06 9.04 -4.70
N LEU A 31 5.76 8.19 -5.68
CA LEU A 31 6.60 7.97 -6.85
C LEU A 31 5.92 8.53 -8.10
N SER A 32 6.57 9.50 -8.76
CA SER A 32 6.06 10.13 -9.97
C SER A 32 6.17 9.25 -11.23
N GLY A 33 7.08 8.27 -11.23
CA GLY A 33 7.33 7.37 -12.35
C GLY A 33 6.41 6.14 -12.40
N GLY A 34 5.34 6.10 -11.61
CA GLY A 34 4.41 4.96 -11.49
C GLY A 34 2.96 5.28 -11.85
N ARG A 35 2.03 4.38 -11.49
CA ARG A 35 0.60 4.75 -11.43
C ARG A 35 0.42 5.79 -10.31
N GLU A 36 -0.64 6.62 -10.40
CA GLU A 36 -0.93 7.78 -9.53
C GLU A 36 -1.03 7.54 -8.00
N CYS A 37 -0.64 6.37 -7.52
CA CYS A 37 -0.65 5.99 -6.11
C CYS A 37 0.56 5.13 -5.70
N CYS A 38 1.54 4.92 -6.57
CA CYS A 38 2.69 4.11 -6.21
C CYS A 38 3.58 4.85 -5.21
N VAL A 39 4.06 4.13 -4.20
CA VAL A 39 4.92 4.69 -3.16
C VAL A 39 6.17 3.82 -2.98
N GLY A 40 7.25 4.42 -2.51
CA GLY A 40 8.47 3.73 -2.10
C GLY A 40 8.78 4.03 -0.63
N ILE A 41 9.71 3.27 -0.05
CA ILE A 41 10.15 3.44 1.34
C ILE A 41 11.63 3.79 1.35
N THR A 42 12.00 4.74 2.20
CA THR A 42 13.41 4.96 2.59
C THR A 42 13.63 4.64 4.07
N VAL A 43 14.85 4.19 4.37
CA VAL A 43 15.37 3.96 5.73
C VAL A 43 16.69 4.73 5.85
N ASP A 44 16.71 5.80 6.64
CA ASP A 44 17.86 6.72 6.72
C ASP A 44 18.34 7.21 5.34
N GLU A 45 17.40 7.68 4.52
CA GLU A 45 17.61 8.15 3.13
C GLU A 45 18.01 7.04 2.14
N ARG A 46 18.03 5.77 2.56
CA ARG A 46 18.34 4.62 1.72
C ARG A 46 17.09 3.97 1.18
N TRP A 47 17.02 3.77 -0.13
CA TRP A 47 15.85 3.13 -0.75
C TRP A 47 15.73 1.66 -0.36
N LEU A 48 14.52 1.27 0.03
CA LEU A 48 14.21 -0.11 0.36
C LEU A 48 14.21 -0.95 -0.92
N CYS A 49 15.07 -1.96 -0.93
CA CYS A 49 15.20 -2.92 -2.00
C CYS A 49 14.85 -4.32 -1.49
N ALA A 50 14.33 -5.12 -2.41
CA ALA A 50 14.18 -6.55 -2.24
C ALA A 50 15.57 -7.21 -2.11
N ASN A 51 15.59 -8.46 -1.64
CA ASN A 51 16.85 -9.19 -1.43
C ASN A 51 17.65 -9.44 -2.72
N ASP A 52 17.02 -9.35 -3.88
CA ASP A 52 17.66 -9.45 -5.20
C ASP A 52 18.13 -8.10 -5.76
N GLY A 53 18.01 -7.02 -4.97
CA GLY A 53 18.46 -5.69 -5.33
C GLY A 53 17.45 -4.85 -6.11
N ARG A 54 16.25 -5.38 -6.44
CA ARG A 54 15.19 -4.59 -7.07
C ARG A 54 14.59 -3.59 -6.09
N LEU A 55 14.28 -2.37 -6.56
CA LEU A 55 13.57 -1.37 -5.75
C LEU A 55 12.20 -1.92 -5.34
N THR A 56 11.86 -1.83 -4.05
CA THR A 56 10.54 -2.23 -3.57
C THR A 56 9.57 -1.06 -3.72
N VAL A 57 8.52 -1.27 -4.50
CA VAL A 57 7.45 -0.30 -4.75
C VAL A 57 6.14 -0.87 -4.20
N PHE A 58 5.28 -0.02 -3.68
CA PHE A 58 3.95 -0.41 -3.20
C PHE A 58 2.89 0.28 -4.04
N GLY A 59 1.85 -0.44 -4.43
CA GLY A 59 0.81 0.10 -5.31
C GLY A 59 -0.13 1.11 -4.66
N CYS A 60 -0.04 1.31 -3.34
CA CYS A 60 -0.68 2.38 -2.58
C CYS A 60 -0.02 2.51 -1.20
N ARG A 61 -0.29 3.63 -0.51
CA ARG A 61 0.14 3.87 0.87
C ARG A 61 -0.27 2.74 1.82
N ASP A 62 -1.49 2.24 1.72
CA ASP A 62 -1.99 1.16 2.60
C ASP A 62 -1.18 -0.13 2.45
N SER A 63 -0.68 -0.41 1.24
CA SER A 63 0.19 -1.56 1.00
C SER A 63 1.55 -1.38 1.68
N ALA A 64 2.12 -0.17 1.63
CA ALA A 64 3.35 0.17 2.34
C ALA A 64 3.18 0.12 3.86
N SER A 65 2.11 0.72 4.39
CA SER A 65 1.77 0.65 5.81
C SER A 65 1.63 -0.80 6.27
N ARG A 66 0.92 -1.64 5.51
CA ARG A 66 0.76 -3.05 5.85
C ARG A 66 2.09 -3.79 5.93
N PHE A 67 3.03 -3.49 5.03
CA PHE A 67 4.36 -4.07 5.05
C PHE A 67 5.12 -3.69 6.33
N LEU A 68 5.08 -2.40 6.70
CA LEU A 68 5.71 -1.91 7.92
C LEU A 68 5.07 -2.48 9.20
N GLU A 69 3.74 -2.66 9.23
CA GLU A 69 3.03 -3.33 10.32
C GLU A 69 3.50 -4.77 10.53
N LEU A 70 3.75 -5.52 9.45
CA LEU A 70 4.28 -6.89 9.55
C LEU A 70 5.68 -6.92 10.20
N LEU A 71 6.46 -5.86 10.01
CA LEU A 71 7.75 -5.65 10.65
C LEU A 71 7.63 -4.99 12.04
N ARG A 72 6.41 -4.65 12.48
CA ARG A 72 6.11 -3.94 13.74
C ARG A 72 6.73 -2.54 13.80
N ILE A 73 6.82 -1.86 12.66
CA ILE A 73 7.30 -0.49 12.55
C ILE A 73 6.10 0.45 12.64
N ASP A 74 5.92 1.05 13.81
CA ASP A 74 4.72 1.85 14.12
C ASP A 74 4.90 3.35 13.84
N HIS A 75 6.14 3.78 13.59
CA HIS A 75 6.50 5.17 13.34
C HIS A 75 7.08 5.32 11.94
N MET A 76 6.35 6.02 11.07
CA MET A 76 6.79 6.41 9.75
C MET A 76 6.47 7.89 9.48
N GLU A 77 7.33 8.55 8.73
CA GLU A 77 7.12 9.92 8.25
C GLU A 77 6.71 9.91 6.77
N GLU A 78 6.04 10.97 6.34
CA GLU A 78 5.88 11.24 4.90
C GLU A 78 7.15 11.92 4.37
N GLY A 79 7.69 11.38 3.29
CA GLY A 79 8.82 11.94 2.56
C GLY A 79 8.37 12.74 1.34
N PRO A 80 9.26 13.56 0.74
CA PRO A 80 8.96 14.25 -0.50
C PRO A 80 8.74 13.27 -1.65
N GLU A 81 8.00 13.71 -2.66
CA GLU A 81 7.83 12.98 -3.91
C GLU A 81 9.21 12.68 -4.55
N ALA A 82 9.38 11.43 -4.98
CA ALA A 82 10.62 10.96 -5.58
C ALA A 82 10.42 10.60 -7.06
N ASN A 83 11.31 11.12 -7.90
CA ASN A 83 11.35 10.79 -9.32
C ASN A 83 12.13 9.49 -9.55
N LEU A 84 11.51 8.38 -9.17
CA LEU A 84 12.01 7.02 -9.37
C LEU A 84 11.02 6.21 -10.20
N PRO A 85 11.50 5.13 -10.86
CA PRO A 85 10.61 4.19 -11.54
C PRO A 85 9.64 3.59 -10.51
N GLY A 86 8.39 4.02 -10.58
CA GLY A 86 7.27 3.46 -9.80
C GLY A 86 6.36 2.58 -10.65
N SER A 87 6.71 2.37 -11.93
CA SER A 87 5.85 1.68 -12.88
C SER A 87 5.86 0.18 -12.60
N CYS A 88 4.75 -0.33 -12.07
CA CYS A 88 4.52 -1.77 -11.93
C CYS A 88 4.43 -2.51 -13.28
N SER A 89 4.58 -1.81 -14.41
CA SER A 89 4.58 -2.38 -15.76
C SER A 89 5.94 -2.90 -16.21
N ASP A 90 7.04 -2.55 -15.51
CA ASP A 90 8.38 -3.07 -15.79
C ASP A 90 8.84 -4.04 -14.68
N PRO A 91 8.63 -5.36 -14.86
CA PRO A 91 9.00 -6.37 -13.88
C PRO A 91 10.52 -6.58 -13.74
N LEU A 92 11.33 -6.07 -14.67
CA LEU A 92 12.79 -6.24 -14.63
C LEU A 92 13.48 -5.19 -13.74
N GLY A 93 12.84 -4.05 -13.47
CA GLY A 93 13.41 -2.95 -12.71
C GLY A 93 12.99 -2.86 -11.24
N VAL A 94 11.76 -3.26 -10.92
CA VAL A 94 11.14 -3.02 -9.59
C VAL A 94 10.34 -4.22 -9.10
N GLN A 95 10.30 -4.44 -7.79
CA GLN A 95 9.35 -5.35 -7.14
C GLN A 95 8.16 -4.54 -6.63
N CYS A 96 7.04 -4.59 -7.35
CA CYS A 96 5.81 -3.90 -6.97
C CYS A 96 4.91 -4.82 -6.12
N LEU A 97 4.55 -4.39 -4.91
CA LEU A 97 3.67 -5.10 -3.97
C LEU A 97 2.33 -4.39 -3.80
N ARG A 98 1.26 -5.16 -3.64
CA ARG A 98 -0.10 -4.64 -3.39
C ARG A 98 -0.81 -5.46 -2.33
N LEU A 99 -1.71 -4.81 -1.61
CA LEU A 99 -2.64 -5.47 -0.72
C LEU A 99 -3.68 -6.27 -1.54
N GLY A 100 -3.68 -7.59 -1.37
CA GLY A 100 -4.65 -8.49 -1.96
C GLY A 100 -5.98 -8.55 -1.19
N THR A 101 -6.94 -9.30 -1.71
CA THR A 101 -8.31 -9.42 -1.19
C THR A 101 -8.43 -9.96 0.25
N ARG A 102 -7.37 -10.58 0.76
CA ARG A 102 -7.29 -11.12 2.13
C ARG A 102 -6.40 -10.30 3.08
N GLY A 103 -6.01 -9.08 2.69
CA GLY A 103 -5.09 -8.26 3.48
C GLY A 103 -3.64 -8.77 3.49
N VAL A 104 -3.30 -9.67 2.56
CA VAL A 104 -1.96 -10.22 2.35
C VAL A 104 -1.28 -9.44 1.24
N LEU A 105 0.00 -9.12 1.40
CA LEU A 105 0.80 -8.49 0.35
C LEU A 105 1.13 -9.50 -0.74
N GLN A 106 0.90 -9.10 -2.00
CA GLN A 106 1.12 -9.91 -3.18
C GLN A 106 1.89 -9.08 -4.21
N GLU A 107 2.68 -9.73 -5.06
CA GLU A 107 3.30 -9.06 -6.20
C GLU A 107 2.23 -8.55 -7.17
N CYS A 108 2.45 -7.38 -7.73
CA CYS A 108 1.56 -6.82 -8.73
C CYS A 108 1.82 -7.51 -10.07
N ASP A 109 0.79 -8.10 -10.66
CA ASP A 109 0.88 -8.77 -11.97
C ASP A 109 1.12 -7.82 -13.17
N GLY A 110 1.46 -6.54 -12.94
CA GLY A 110 1.52 -5.48 -13.96
C GLY A 110 0.18 -5.17 -14.65
N GLY A 111 -0.82 -6.04 -14.47
CA GLY A 111 -2.19 -5.89 -14.95
C GLY A 111 -2.81 -4.65 -14.34
N ALA A 112 -3.60 -3.95 -15.15
CA ALA A 112 -4.19 -2.71 -14.72
C ALA A 112 -5.14 -2.90 -13.54
N ALA A 113 -4.64 -2.68 -12.33
CA ALA A 113 -5.47 -2.44 -11.17
C ALA A 113 -6.33 -1.23 -11.51
N ARG A 114 -7.60 -1.50 -11.85
CA ARG A 114 -8.67 -0.51 -11.87
C ARG A 114 -8.63 0.22 -10.51
N PRO A 115 -8.93 1.53 -10.46
CA PRO A 115 -9.10 2.23 -9.19
C PRO A 115 -10.36 1.68 -8.50
N GLY A 116 -10.19 0.57 -7.78
CA GLY A 116 -11.25 -0.18 -7.12
C GLY A 116 -11.37 0.24 -5.66
N ARG A 117 -12.18 1.29 -5.43
CA ARG A 117 -12.94 1.62 -4.22
C ARG A 117 -12.26 1.40 -2.86
N GLY A 118 -11.99 2.53 -2.21
CA GLY A 118 -11.86 2.59 -0.75
C GLY A 118 -13.04 1.95 -0.01
N SER A 119 -12.69 1.52 1.20
CA SER A 119 -13.55 1.21 2.36
C SER A 119 -14.49 -0.01 2.22
N PRO A 120 -14.44 -0.96 3.16
CA PRO A 120 -15.53 -1.91 3.32
C PRO A 120 -16.78 -1.11 3.71
N GLY A 121 -17.72 -1.02 2.78
CA GLY A 121 -19.04 -0.48 3.05
C GLY A 121 -19.66 -1.26 4.21
N ARG A 122 -19.87 -0.57 5.34
CA ARG A 122 -20.81 -0.98 6.38
C ARG A 122 -22.09 -1.42 5.69
N ILE A 123 -22.41 -2.71 5.78
CA ILE A 123 -23.72 -3.24 5.41
C ILE A 123 -24.71 -2.61 6.39
N MET A 124 -25.32 -1.48 6.00
CA MET A 124 -26.51 -0.99 6.68
C MET A 124 -27.67 -1.86 6.22
N ILE A 125 -28.04 -2.84 7.04
CA ILE A 125 -29.32 -3.52 6.95
C ILE A 125 -30.38 -2.43 7.14
N ARG A 126 -30.93 -1.91 6.03
CA ARG A 126 -32.08 -1.01 6.06
C ARG A 126 -33.31 -1.86 6.42
N SER A 127 -33.60 -1.92 7.71
CA SER A 127 -34.90 -2.38 8.21
C SER A 127 -35.97 -1.41 7.71
N LYS A 128 -36.71 -1.78 6.65
CA LYS A 128 -37.97 -1.13 6.29
C LYS A 128 -39.03 -1.54 7.33
N PRO A 129 -39.69 -0.61 8.05
CA PRO A 129 -41.01 -0.90 8.56
C PRO A 129 -42.02 -0.65 7.43
N GLN A 130 -42.59 -1.72 6.87
CA GLN A 130 -43.79 -1.62 6.04
C GLN A 130 -44.93 -1.13 6.94
N ARG A 131 -45.36 0.13 6.73
CA ARG A 131 -46.67 0.62 7.14
C ARG A 131 -47.66 0.08 6.11
N ALA A 132 -48.44 -0.93 6.49
CA ALA A 132 -49.57 -1.38 5.69
C ALA A 132 -50.76 -0.45 5.96
N THR A 133 -51.03 0.45 5.02
CA THR A 133 -52.32 1.14 4.91
C THR A 133 -53.20 0.26 4.05
N PHE A 134 -54.22 -0.38 4.64
CA PHE A 134 -55.31 -1.00 3.90
C PHE A 134 -56.56 -0.14 4.13
N GLU A 135 -56.74 0.83 3.24
CA GLU A 135 -58.07 1.24 2.83
C GLU A 135 -58.29 0.62 1.46
N GLN A 136 -59.34 -0.20 1.34
CA GLN A 136 -60.12 -0.18 0.11
C GLN A 136 -61.55 -0.67 0.37
N ASP A 137 -62.43 0.25 0.03
CA ASP A 137 -63.87 0.23 0.06
C ASP A 137 -64.44 -0.52 -1.17
N PHE A 138 -65.71 -0.91 -1.09
CA PHE A 138 -66.68 -1.24 -2.15
C PHE A 138 -66.94 -2.69 -2.66
N MET A 139 -68.21 -3.08 -2.42
CA MET A 139 -69.18 -3.86 -3.21
C MET A 139 -69.20 -5.41 -3.11
N ARG A 140 -70.04 -5.92 -2.19
CA ARG A 140 -71.32 -6.56 -2.56
C ARG A 140 -72.26 -6.70 -1.35
#